data_AF-A0A658BKT3-F1
#
_entry.id   AF-A0A658BKT3-F1
#
_cell.length_a   1.000
_cell.length_b   1.000
_cell.length_c   1.000
_cell.angle_alpha   90.00
_cell.angle_beta   90.00
_cell.angle_gamma   90.00
#
_symmetry.space_group_name_H-M   'P 1'
#
loop_
_entity.id
_entity.type
_entity.pdbx_description
1 polymer ?
#
loop_
_entity_poly.entity_id
_entity_poly.type
_entity_poly.pdbx_seq_one_letter_code
_entity_poly.pdbx_strand_id
1 'polypeptide(L)' 'AIRGEAHDQEFEVECLIPDLDIRTVGAGHSRRSAEQNAATAAYQAAINE' A
#
# COMPACT_ATOMS: atom_id res chain seq x y z
N ALA A 1 4.60 12.17 0.13
CA ALA A 1 5.56 13.04 -0.57
C ALA A 1 6.28 12.17 -1.60
N ILE A 2 6.52 12.64 -2.82
CA ILE A 2 7.25 11.87 -3.83
C ILE A 2 8.75 12.03 -3.53
N ARG A 3 9.48 10.93 -3.34
CA ARG A 3 10.95 10.90 -3.17
C ARG A 3 11.59 10.24 -4.42
N GLY A 4 12.69 10.80 -4.93
CA GLY A 4 13.51 10.23 -6.01
C GLY A 4 13.54 11.02 -7.33
N GLU A 5 14.56 10.77 -8.17
CA GLU A 5 14.64 11.21 -9.58
C GLU A 5 13.42 10.67 -10.37
N ALA A 6 13.05 11.26 -11.51
CA ALA A 6 11.85 10.85 -12.26
C ALA A 6 11.83 9.35 -12.70
N HIS A 7 13.01 8.72 -12.74
CA HIS A 7 13.25 7.31 -13.05
C HIS A 7 13.39 6.43 -11.79
N ASP A 8 13.27 7.01 -10.61
CA ASP A 8 13.27 6.37 -9.30
C ASP A 8 12.08 6.86 -8.44
N GLN A 9 10.93 7.10 -9.10
CA GLN A 9 9.72 7.49 -8.38
C GLN A 9 9.19 6.32 -7.57
N GLU A 10 9.26 6.47 -6.25
CA GLU A 10 8.59 5.60 -5.31
C GLU A 10 7.19 6.13 -5.01
N PHE A 11 6.21 5.22 -5.09
CA PHE A 11 4.82 5.48 -4.70
C PHE A 11 4.55 4.80 -3.37
N GLU A 12 3.91 5.53 -2.47
CA GLU A 12 3.42 5.01 -1.19
C GLU A 12 1.90 5.20 -1.17
N VAL A 13 1.17 4.14 -0.83
CA VAL A 13 -0.29 4.10 -0.84
C VAL A 13 -0.80 3.44 0.44
N GLU A 14 -1.81 4.04 1.05
CA GLU A 14 -2.49 3.47 2.20
C GLU A 14 -3.75 2.69 1.77
N CYS A 15 -4.01 1.56 2.43
CA CYS A 15 -5.28 0.85 2.38
C CYS A 15 -5.95 0.93 3.75
N LEU A 16 -7.18 1.43 3.78
CA LEU A 16 -7.97 1.63 4.98
C LEU A 16 -9.25 0.79 4.88
N ILE A 17 -9.51 -0.05 5.87
CA ILE A 17 -10.77 -0.81 6.04
C ILE A 17 -11.31 -0.50 7.44
N PRO A 18 -12.08 0.61 7.61
CA PRO A 18 -12.48 1.09 8.93
C PRO A 18 -13.31 0.09 9.75
N ASP A 19 -14.19 -0.67 9.09
CA ASP A 19 -15.05 -1.65 9.76
C ASP A 19 -14.27 -2.80 10.41
N LEU A 20 -13.02 -3.02 9.99
CA LEU A 20 -12.11 -4.03 10.53
C LEU A 20 -10.95 -3.43 11.34
N ASP A 21 -10.92 -2.11 11.52
CA ASP A 21 -9.77 -1.38 12.09
C ASP A 21 -8.42 -1.69 11.40
N ILE A 22 -8.45 -2.01 10.11
CA ILE A 22 -7.25 -2.35 9.34
C ILE A 22 -6.72 -1.10 8.62
N ARG A 23 -5.44 -0.82 8.84
CA ARG A 23 -4.64 0.15 8.07
C ARG A 23 -3.32 -0.47 7.65
N THR A 24 -3.07 -0.51 6.36
CA THR A 24 -1.81 -0.98 5.78
C THR A 24 -1.24 0.05 4.81
N VAL A 25 0.07 -0.04 4.58
CA VAL A 25 0.80 0.81 3.63
C VAL A 25 1.54 -0.09 2.66
N GLY A 26 1.44 0.21 1.37
CA GLY A 26 2.17 -0.45 0.30
C GLY A 26 3.05 0.55 -0.44
N ALA A 27 4.25 0.11 -0.81
CA ALA A 27 5.19 0.90 -1.61
C ALA A 27 5.54 0.20 -2.93
N GLY A 28 5.91 0.96 -3.95
CA GLY A 28 6.44 0.40 -5.20
C GLY A 28 6.79 1.43 -6.27
N HIS A 29 7.50 0.99 -7.30
CA HIS A 29 7.95 1.83 -8.43
C HIS A 29 6.83 2.28 -9.38
N SER A 30 5.58 1.91 -9.10
CA SER A 30 4.41 2.40 -9.80
C SER A 30 3.26 2.55 -8.82
N ARG A 31 2.33 3.45 -9.09
CA ARG A 31 1.11 3.57 -8.29
C ARG A 31 0.36 2.25 -8.18
N ARG A 32 0.26 1.49 -9.29
CA ARG A 32 -0.39 0.17 -9.32
C ARG A 32 0.29 -0.82 -8.37
N SER A 33 1.62 -0.90 -8.37
CA SER A 33 2.32 -1.85 -7.49
C SER A 33 2.19 -1.47 -6.02
N ALA A 34 2.25 -0.17 -5.68
CA ALA A 34 2.00 0.31 -4.32
C ALA A 34 0.57 -0.04 -3.85
N GLU A 35 -0.45 0.17 -4.69
CA GLU A 35 -1.85 -0.20 -4.41
C GLU A 35 -2.01 -1.72 -4.18
N GLN A 36 -1.43 -2.56 -5.05
CA GLN A 36 -1.51 -4.02 -4.91
C GLN A 36 -0.81 -4.52 -3.64
N ASN A 37 0.33 -3.92 -3.28
CA ASN A 37 1.05 -4.26 -2.07
C ASN A 37 0.25 -3.88 -0.81
N ALA A 38 -0.34 -2.68 -0.79
CA ALA A 38 -1.19 -2.23 0.32
C ALA A 38 -2.41 -3.13 0.50
N ALA A 39 -3.10 -3.45 -0.61
CA ALA A 39 -4.28 -4.33 -0.60
C ALA A 39 -3.94 -5.78 -0.18
N THR A 40 -2.79 -6.30 -0.62
CA THR A 40 -2.33 -7.64 -0.22
C THR A 40 -2.07 -7.71 1.29
N ALA A 41 -1.41 -6.69 1.84
CA ALA A 41 -1.18 -6.60 3.28
C ALA A 41 -2.52 -6.49 4.06
N ALA A 42 -3.48 -5.71 3.56
CA ALA A 42 -4.80 -5.59 4.18
C ALA A 42 -5.58 -6.91 4.13
N TYR A 43 -5.53 -7.64 3.01
CA TYR A 43 -6.13 -8.96 2.88
C TYR A 43 -5.51 -9.95 3.87
N GLN A 44 -4.18 -9.96 4.00
CA GLN A 44 -3.49 -10.81 4.98
C GLN A 44 -3.88 -10.47 6.42
N ALA A 45 -4.02 -9.19 6.77
CA ALA A 45 -4.51 -8.78 8.07
C ALA A 45 -5.95 -9.27 8.31
N ALA A 46 -6.82 -9.18 7.30
CA ALA A 46 -8.23 -9.55 7.42
C ALA A 46 -8.51 -11.06 7.52
N ILE A 47 -7.60 -11.92 7.04
CA ILE A 47 -7.80 -13.38 7.04
C ILE A 47 -7.04 -14.14 8.13
N ASN A 48 -6.11 -13.48 8.84
CA ASN A 48 -5.25 -14.12 9.84
C ASN A 48 -5.60 -13.74 11.28
N GLU A 49 -6.79 -13.18 11.51
CA GLU A 49 -7.43 -13.09 12.84
C GLU A 49 -8.22 -14.35 13.17
#